data_AF-A0AAV1XD96-F1
#
_entry.id   AF-A0AAV1XD96-F1
#
_cell.length_a   1.000
_cell.length_b   1.000
_cell.length_c   1.000
_cell.angle_alpha   90.00
_cell.angle_beta   90.00
_cell.angle_gamma   90.00
#
_symmetry.space_group_name_H-M   'P 1'
#
loop_
_entity.id
_entity.type
_entity.pdbx_description
1 polymer ?
#
loop_
_entity_poly.entity_id
_entity_poly.type
_entity_poly.pdbx_seq_one_letter_code
_entity_poly.pdbx_strand_id
1 'polypeptide(L)'
;MEKMNGVTNVKEPQSKARLAIFEIAHMISVPMSLTTVIKLKVPDAIWQNGLNIPLSASQILTRLRPHGGGDAENLRRILRLLVCYDIFAEHLSSCGERKYSLAYVGKTLVADEEGLSYAAYILHHHRVKILKFVR
;
A
#
# COMPACT_ATOMS: atom_id res chain seq x y z
N MET A 1 28.85 22.58 -49.33
CA MET A 1 28.41 21.19 -49.15
C MET A 1 29.01 20.68 -47.85
N GLU A 2 28.34 20.88 -46.72
CA GLU A 2 28.55 20.07 -45.49
C GLU A 2 27.41 20.33 -44.51
N LYS A 3 26.99 19.26 -43.82
CA LYS A 3 25.66 19.07 -43.26
C LYS A 3 25.49 19.67 -41.86
N MET A 4 24.34 20.29 -41.66
CA MET A 4 23.80 20.71 -40.35
C MET A 4 23.43 19.47 -39.53
N ASN A 5 24.28 19.09 -38.56
CA ASN A 5 23.96 18.06 -37.57
C ASN A 5 23.19 18.66 -36.39
N GLY A 6 21.90 18.90 -36.59
CA GLY A 6 20.94 19.09 -35.51
C GLY A 6 20.60 17.76 -34.86
N VAL A 7 21.44 17.29 -33.92
CA VAL A 7 21.00 16.29 -32.95
C VAL A 7 20.18 17.04 -31.89
N THR A 8 18.93 17.32 -32.22
CA THR A 8 17.96 17.79 -31.23
C THR A 8 17.72 16.64 -30.25
N ASN A 9 18.02 16.92 -28.99
CA ASN A 9 17.81 16.04 -27.85
C ASN A 9 16.29 15.86 -27.61
N VAL A 10 15.63 15.04 -28.43
CA VAL A 10 14.16 14.83 -28.43
C VAL A 10 13.72 13.80 -27.37
N LYS A 11 14.64 13.22 -26.57
CA LYS A 11 14.30 12.11 -25.66
C LYS A 11 13.75 12.52 -24.29
N GLU A 12 14.04 13.73 -23.80
CA GLU A 12 13.66 14.15 -22.44
C GLU A 12 12.19 14.60 -22.24
N PRO A 13 11.54 15.36 -23.15
CA PRO A 13 10.17 15.82 -22.90
C PRO A 13 9.14 14.69 -23.05
N GLN A 14 9.38 13.73 -23.96
CA GLN A 14 8.52 12.56 -24.13
C GLN A 14 8.62 11.59 -22.94
N SER A 15 9.78 11.47 -22.29
CA SER A 15 9.93 10.64 -21.09
C SER A 15 9.20 11.24 -19.90
N LYS A 16 9.28 12.56 -19.69
CA LYS A 16 8.56 13.26 -18.61
C LYS A 16 7.04 13.19 -18.76
N ALA A 17 6.51 13.42 -19.96
CA ALA A 17 5.07 13.31 -20.21
C ALA A 17 4.55 11.87 -19.97
N ARG A 18 5.36 10.86 -20.36
CA ARG A 18 5.04 9.45 -20.09
C ARG A 18 5.10 9.12 -18.60
N LEU A 19 6.05 9.64 -17.85
CA LEU A 19 6.10 9.47 -16.39
C LEU A 19 4.90 10.12 -15.71
N ALA A 20 4.50 11.31 -16.13
CA ALA A 20 3.34 12.01 -15.57
C ALA A 20 2.02 11.24 -15.77
N ILE A 21 1.76 10.70 -16.97
CA ILE A 21 0.55 9.90 -17.19
C ILE A 21 0.60 8.57 -16.41
N PHE A 22 1.80 7.99 -16.24
CA PHE A 22 2.01 6.83 -15.38
C PHE A 22 1.72 7.16 -13.91
N GLU A 23 2.23 8.27 -13.39
CA GLU A 23 1.98 8.71 -12.00
C GLU A 23 0.49 8.93 -11.77
N ILE A 24 -0.21 9.66 -12.65
CA ILE A 24 -1.66 9.90 -12.54
C ILE A 24 -2.44 8.58 -12.56
N ALA A 25 -2.09 7.65 -13.44
CA ALA A 25 -2.72 6.33 -13.49
C ALA A 25 -2.47 5.52 -12.20
N HIS A 26 -1.30 5.67 -11.59
CA HIS A 26 -0.93 4.99 -10.35
C HIS A 26 -1.44 5.69 -9.09
N MET A 27 -1.92 6.93 -9.15
CA MET A 27 -2.47 7.67 -8.00
C MET A 27 -3.70 7.01 -7.38
N ILE A 28 -4.41 6.13 -8.09
CA ILE A 28 -5.55 5.37 -7.54
C ILE A 28 -5.06 4.08 -6.83
N SER A 29 -3.90 3.55 -7.22
CA SER A 29 -3.41 2.25 -6.74
C SER A 29 -3.04 2.26 -5.26
N VAL A 30 -2.41 3.34 -4.79
CA VAL A 30 -1.99 3.52 -3.40
C VAL A 30 -3.18 3.67 -2.45
N PRO A 31 -4.11 4.63 -2.64
CA PRO A 31 -5.27 4.77 -1.76
C PRO A 31 -6.19 3.55 -1.77
N MET A 32 -6.34 2.86 -2.91
CA MET A 32 -7.14 1.62 -2.99
C MET A 32 -6.47 0.46 -2.26
N SER A 33 -5.15 0.32 -2.38
CA SER A 33 -4.37 -0.67 -1.65
C SER A 33 -4.43 -0.42 -0.15
N LEU A 34 -4.30 0.85 0.26
CA LEU A 34 -4.42 1.29 1.64
C LEU A 34 -5.82 1.00 2.22
N THR A 35 -6.87 1.35 1.46
CA THR A 35 -8.26 1.04 1.83
C THR A 35 -8.47 -0.47 2.00
N THR A 36 -7.84 -1.29 1.15
CA THR A 36 -7.92 -2.75 1.22
C THR A 36 -7.27 -3.30 2.49
N VAL A 37 -6.05 -2.90 2.82
CA VAL A 37 -5.37 -3.38 4.05
C VAL A 37 -6.10 -2.94 5.31
N ILE A 38 -6.70 -1.75 5.32
CA ILE A 38 -7.55 -1.27 6.42
C ILE A 38 -8.80 -2.14 6.55
N LYS A 39 -9.52 -2.41 5.45
CA LYS A 39 -10.72 -3.28 5.47
C LYS A 39 -10.40 -4.70 5.91
N LEU A 40 -9.21 -5.19 5.56
CA LEU A 40 -8.71 -6.49 5.98
C LEU A 40 -8.18 -6.48 7.42
N LYS A 41 -8.16 -5.34 8.12
CA LYS A 41 -7.61 -5.18 9.48
C LYS A 41 -6.14 -5.62 9.61
N VAL A 42 -5.37 -5.48 8.53
CA VAL A 42 -3.94 -5.83 8.51
C VAL A 42 -3.13 -5.01 9.52
N PRO A 43 -3.33 -3.67 9.65
CA PRO A 43 -2.63 -2.89 10.67
C PRO A 43 -2.89 -3.42 12.10
N ASP A 44 -4.15 -3.73 12.43
CA ASP A 44 -4.53 -4.26 13.74
C ASP A 44 -3.91 -5.65 14.00
N ALA A 45 -3.79 -6.49 12.96
CA ALA A 45 -3.18 -7.81 13.08
C ALA A 45 -1.66 -7.76 13.34
N ILE A 46 -0.99 -6.72 12.85
CA ILE A 46 0.43 -6.45 13.13
C ILE A 46 0.58 -5.82 14.52
N TRP A 47 -0.26 -4.84 14.86
CA TRP A 47 -0.28 -4.13 16.14
C TRP A 47 -1.09 -4.88 17.21
N GLN A 48 -0.72 -6.12 17.50
CA GLN A 48 -1.37 -6.89 18.57
C GLN A 48 -0.70 -6.62 19.91
N ASN A 49 -1.51 -6.41 20.96
CA ASN A 49 -1.07 -6.17 22.34
C ASN A 49 -0.13 -4.97 22.51
N GLY A 50 -0.28 -3.93 21.67
CA GLY A 50 0.60 -2.76 21.67
C GLY A 50 2.02 -3.02 21.15
N LEU A 51 2.28 -4.22 20.62
CA LEU A 51 3.57 -4.62 20.09
C LEU A 51 3.56 -4.61 18.56
N ASN A 52 4.57 -3.97 17.96
CA ASN A 52 4.75 -3.90 16.52
C ASN A 52 5.74 -4.97 16.03
N ILE A 53 5.36 -6.24 16.21
CA ILE A 53 6.24 -7.36 15.90
C ILE A 53 6.28 -7.58 14.38
N PRO A 54 7.46 -7.71 13.75
CA PRO A 54 7.56 -8.04 12.33
C PRO A 54 6.99 -9.43 12.00
N LEU A 55 6.05 -9.49 11.07
CA LEU A 55 5.35 -10.74 10.68
C LEU A 55 5.42 -10.98 9.18
N SER A 56 5.50 -12.25 8.77
CA SER A 56 5.37 -12.59 7.35
C SER A 56 3.92 -12.51 6.87
N ALA A 57 3.73 -12.40 5.56
CA ALA A 57 2.39 -12.28 4.97
C ALA A 57 1.48 -13.47 5.30
N SER A 58 2.04 -14.68 5.38
CA SER A 58 1.31 -15.88 5.83
C SER A 58 0.89 -15.76 7.30
N GLN A 59 1.79 -15.32 8.19
CA GLN A 59 1.47 -15.11 9.60
C GLN A 59 0.37 -14.06 9.80
N ILE A 60 0.39 -12.97 9.03
CA ILE A 60 -0.67 -11.96 9.04
C ILE A 60 -2.00 -12.59 8.61
N LEU A 61 -2.01 -13.38 7.53
CA LEU A 61 -3.23 -14.06 7.08
C LEU A 61 -3.76 -15.04 8.11
N THR A 62 -2.90 -15.82 8.78
CA THR A 62 -3.32 -16.73 9.84
C THR A 62 -3.97 -15.99 11.00
N ARG A 63 -3.48 -14.80 11.36
CA ARG A 63 -4.10 -13.94 12.39
C ARG A 63 -5.45 -13.37 11.95
N LEU A 64 -5.58 -12.99 10.68
CA LEU A 64 -6.80 -12.40 10.14
C LEU A 64 -7.90 -13.42 9.90
N ARG A 65 -7.53 -14.62 9.44
CA ARG A 65 -8.42 -15.72 9.09
C ARG A 65 -7.81 -17.06 9.50
N PRO A 66 -7.96 -17.46 10.79
CA PRO A 66 -7.43 -18.72 11.29
C PRO A 66 -7.98 -19.97 10.57
N HIS A 67 -9.17 -19.86 9.95
CA HIS A 67 -9.88 -20.95 9.29
C HIS A 67 -10.19 -20.67 7.80
N GLY A 68 -9.59 -19.64 7.20
CA GLY A 68 -10.02 -19.14 5.89
C GLY A 68 -8.89 -18.93 4.90
N GLY A 69 -9.16 -19.28 3.63
CA GLY A 69 -8.27 -19.07 2.49
C GLY A 69 -7.97 -17.59 2.21
N GLY A 70 -6.75 -17.37 1.76
CA GLY A 70 -6.19 -16.09 1.33
C GLY A 70 -4.83 -16.34 0.67
N ASP A 71 -4.51 -15.53 -0.33
CA ASP A 71 -3.24 -15.64 -1.04
C ASP A 71 -2.18 -14.74 -0.38
N ALA A 72 -1.21 -15.38 0.28
CA ALA A 72 -0.10 -14.70 0.93
C ALA A 72 0.76 -13.90 -0.07
N GLU A 73 0.88 -14.35 -1.31
CA GLU A 73 1.62 -13.61 -2.34
C GLU A 73 0.89 -12.34 -2.76
N ASN A 74 -0.44 -12.38 -2.88
CA ASN A 74 -1.22 -11.16 -3.17
C ASN A 74 -1.13 -10.16 -2.03
N LEU A 75 -1.22 -10.61 -0.78
CA LEU A 75 -1.01 -9.73 0.37
C LEU A 75 0.41 -9.15 0.38
N ARG A 76 1.43 -9.97 0.08
CA ARG A 76 2.82 -9.54 -0.04
C ARG A 76 2.99 -8.43 -1.09
N ARG A 77 2.37 -8.58 -2.26
CA ARG A 77 2.42 -7.56 -3.33
C ARG A 77 1.83 -6.23 -2.88
N ILE A 78 0.69 -6.27 -2.19
CA ILE A 78 0.04 -5.06 -1.64
C ILE A 78 0.92 -4.41 -0.57
N LEU A 79 1.44 -5.21 0.37
CA LEU A 79 2.32 -4.70 1.43
C LEU A 79 3.58 -4.06 0.86
N ARG A 80 4.21 -4.67 -0.15
CA ARG A 80 5.39 -4.10 -0.82
C ARG A 80 5.11 -2.75 -1.47
N LEU A 81 3.93 -2.57 -2.07
CA LEU A 81 3.54 -1.26 -2.59
C LEU A 81 3.48 -0.23 -1.45
N LEU A 82 2.87 -0.57 -0.32
CA LEU A 82 2.71 0.35 0.82
C LEU A 82 4.01 0.58 1.62
N VAL A 83 4.98 -0.33 1.52
CA VAL A 83 6.34 -0.11 2.04
C VAL A 83 7.03 1.02 1.29
N CYS A 84 6.83 1.17 -0.02
CA CYS A 84 7.41 2.27 -0.79
C CYS A 84 6.90 3.66 -0.36
N TYR A 85 5.84 3.72 0.46
CA TYR A 85 5.26 4.96 0.99
C TYR A 85 5.45 5.10 2.50
N ASP A 86 6.37 4.33 3.10
CA ASP A 86 6.68 4.37 4.55
C ASP A 86 5.45 4.15 5.46
N ILE A 87 4.44 3.43 4.97
CA ILE A 87 3.27 3.01 5.77
C ILE A 87 3.63 1.73 6.53
N PHE A 88 4.32 0.81 5.86
CA PHE A 88 4.88 -0.40 6.45
C PHE A 88 6.40 -0.40 6.30
N ALA A 89 7.08 -1.10 7.20
CA ALA A 89 8.51 -1.38 7.10
C ALA A 89 8.71 -2.85 6.71
N GLU A 90 9.58 -3.10 5.73
CA GLU A 90 10.00 -4.44 5.31
C GLU A 90 11.30 -4.84 6.01
N HIS A 91 11.33 -6.03 6.58
CA HIS A 91 12.48 -6.65 7.22
C HIS A 91 12.82 -7.95 6.48
N LEU A 92 14.02 -8.03 5.93
CA LEU A 92 14.50 -9.25 5.28
C LEU A 92 15.21 -10.13 6.30
N SER A 93 14.66 -11.32 6.55
CA SER A 93 15.30 -12.33 7.39
C SER A 93 16.49 -12.97 6.67
N SER A 94 17.45 -13.51 7.43
CA SER A 94 18.61 -14.24 6.89
C SER A 94 18.22 -15.47 6.05
N CYS A 95 17.02 -16.02 6.26
CA CYS A 95 16.44 -17.10 5.45
C CYS A 95 15.72 -16.63 4.17
N GLY A 96 15.77 -15.33 3.84
CA GLY A 96 15.09 -14.75 2.68
C GLY A 96 13.59 -14.49 2.88
N GLU A 97 13.04 -14.80 4.06
CA GLU A 97 11.66 -14.50 4.40
C GLU A 97 11.49 -13.00 4.68
N ARG A 98 10.50 -12.38 4.04
CA ARG A 98 10.14 -10.97 4.24
C ARG A 98 9.10 -10.86 5.35
N LYS A 99 9.39 -10.01 6.32
CA LYS A 99 8.51 -9.67 7.42
C LYS A 99 8.14 -8.19 7.35
N TYR A 100 6.95 -7.87 7.83
CA TYR A 100 6.37 -6.54 7.76
C TYR A 100 6.02 -6.07 9.17
N SER A 101 6.37 -4.82 9.48
CA SER A 101 5.92 -4.11 10.67
C SER A 101 5.29 -2.78 10.26
N LEU A 102 4.58 -2.11 11.16
CA LEU A 102 4.08 -0.76 10.91
C LEU A 102 5.21 0.26 11.02
N ALA A 103 5.30 1.16 10.05
CA ALA A 103 6.17 2.33 10.13
C ALA A 103 5.45 3.47 10.88
N TYR A 104 6.11 4.61 11.09
CA TYR A 104 5.56 5.73 11.85
C TYR A 104 4.19 6.19 11.33
N VAL A 105 4.06 6.33 10.00
CA VAL A 105 2.80 6.70 9.35
C VAL A 105 1.74 5.61 9.54
N GLY A 106 2.10 4.33 9.37
CA GLY A 106 1.17 3.21 9.52
C GLY A 106 0.60 3.04 10.93
N LYS A 107 1.30 3.47 11.98
CA LYS A 107 0.77 3.43 13.35
C LYS A 107 -0.51 4.25 13.53
N THR A 108 -0.65 5.34 12.77
CA THR A 108 -1.87 6.19 12.78
C THR A 108 -3.12 5.47 12.28
N LEU A 109 -2.95 4.31 11.61
CA LEU A 109 -4.05 3.48 11.13
C LEU A 109 -4.63 2.57 12.22
N VAL A 110 -3.95 2.42 13.35
CA VAL A 110 -4.42 1.63 14.49
C VAL A 110 -5.14 2.55 15.46
N ALA A 111 -6.15 2.04 16.14
CA ALA A 111 -6.84 2.78 17.19
C ALA A 111 -5.89 3.11 18.35
N ASP A 112 -5.89 4.36 18.78
CA ASP A 112 -5.22 4.80 20.01
C ASP A 112 -6.01 4.37 21.27
N GLU A 113 -5.53 4.79 22.44
CA GLU A 113 -6.16 4.47 23.74
C GLU A 113 -7.57 5.07 23.85
N GLU A 114 -7.85 6.14 23.11
CA GLU A 114 -9.15 6.78 22.98
C GLU A 114 -10.05 6.14 21.91
N GLY A 115 -9.55 5.12 21.18
CA GLY A 115 -10.28 4.42 20.12
C GLY A 115 -10.35 5.18 18.78
N LEU A 116 -9.59 6.27 18.63
CA LEU A 116 -9.50 7.09 17.43
C LEU A 116 -8.43 6.53 16.48
N SER A 117 -8.75 6.49 15.20
CA SER A 117 -7.82 6.04 14.16
C SER A 117 -8.07 6.79 12.86
N TYR A 118 -6.98 7.12 12.14
CA TYR A 118 -7.05 7.68 10.79
C TYR A 118 -7.60 6.68 9.76
N ALA A 119 -7.66 5.39 10.09
CA ALA A 119 -8.28 4.38 9.25
C ALA A 119 -9.77 4.69 8.99
N ALA A 120 -10.51 5.15 10.00
CA ALA A 120 -11.91 5.52 9.86
C ALA A 120 -12.09 6.71 8.91
N TYR A 121 -11.20 7.69 9.01
CA TYR A 121 -11.16 8.85 8.12
C TYR A 121 -10.93 8.44 6.66
N ILE A 122 -9.92 7.59 6.40
CA ILE A 122 -9.59 7.10 5.05
C ILE A 122 -10.74 6.30 4.44
N LEU A 123 -11.39 5.45 5.25
CA LEU A 123 -12.55 4.68 4.81
C LEU A 123 -13.75 5.57 4.44
N HIS A 124 -13.93 6.69 5.14
CA HIS A 124 -14.99 7.65 4.82
C HIS A 124 -14.66 8.49 3.59
N HIS A 125 -13.39 8.86 3.41
CA HIS A 125 -12.94 9.68 2.27
C HIS A 125 -12.97 8.93 0.93
N HIS A 126 -12.64 7.62 0.91
CA HIS A 126 -12.69 6.78 -0.29
C HIS A 126 -14.01 6.06 -0.55
N ARG A 127 -15.12 6.46 0.11
CA ARG A 127 -16.45 6.00 -0.34
C ARG A 127 -16.73 6.62 -1.70
N VAL A 128 -16.35 5.92 -2.76
CA VAL A 128 -17.09 5.95 -4.01
C VAL A 128 -18.51 5.50 -3.62
N LYS A 129 -19.38 6.48 -3.36
CA LYS A 129 -20.82 6.27 -3.37
C LYS A 129 -21.14 5.81 -4.79
N ILE A 130 -21.12 4.50 -5.00
CA ILE A 130 -21.87 3.92 -6.10
C ILE A 130 -23.32 4.21 -5.73
N LEU A 131 -23.85 5.33 -6.21
CA LEU A 131 -25.27 5.59 -6.25
C LEU A 131 -25.88 4.38 -6.94
N LYS A 132 -26.52 3.50 -6.16
CA LYS A 132 -27.40 2.50 -6.73
C LYS A 132 -28.51 3.28 -7.40
N PHE A 133 -28.44 3.38 -8.72
CA PHE A 133 -29.58 3.78 -9.52
C PHE A 133 -30.60 2.66 -9.35
N VAL A 134 -31.56 2.86 -8.46
CA VAL A 134 -32.75 2.02 -8.41
C VAL A 134 -33.50 2.33 -9.71
N ARG A 135 -33.69 1.30 -10.51
CA ARG A 135 -34.57 1.33 -11.69
C ARG A 135 -35.99 1.04 -11.23
#